data_AF-A0AAU5L7J0-F1
#
_entry.id   AF-A0AAU5L7J0-F1
#
_cell.length_a   1.000
_cell.length_b   1.000
_cell.length_c   1.000
_cell.angle_alpha   90.00
_cell.angle_beta   90.00
_cell.angle_gamma   90.00
#
_symmetry.space_group_name_H-M   'P 1'
#
loop_
_entity.id
_entity.type
_entity.pdbx_description
1 polymer ?
#
loop_
_entity_poly.entity_id
_entity_poly.type
_entity_poly.pdbx_seq_one_letter_code
_entity_poly.pdbx_strand_id
1 'polypeptide(L)'
;MDHHPPADDREQLVATGVLRRYEDRRLHPALRHSPIFYVSSRLWAELTALAIAPEAAAATAHALLATIADQAVDAALAPGNEGAPRDDLYVTHPAHIGPYRRVVWFQRTGPRGLITATFPPDR
;
A
#
# COMPACT_ATOMS: atom_id res chain seq x y z
N MET A 1 -17.75 2.59 30.25
CA MET A 1 -17.49 3.25 28.97
C MET A 1 -16.86 2.20 28.07
N ASP A 2 -17.67 1.52 27.27
CA ASP A 2 -17.18 0.57 26.28
C ASP A 2 -16.33 1.32 25.25
N HIS A 3 -15.01 1.16 25.35
CA HIS A 3 -14.11 1.51 24.25
C HIS A 3 -14.30 0.44 23.17
N HIS A 4 -15.33 0.60 22.36
CA HIS A 4 -15.36 -0.10 21.08
C HIS A 4 -14.13 0.39 20.30
N PRO A 5 -13.19 -0.49 19.90
CA PRO A 5 -12.18 -0.09 18.94
C PRO A 5 -12.94 0.41 17.69
N PRO A 6 -12.48 1.49 17.04
CA PRO A 6 -13.11 1.94 15.81
C PRO A 6 -13.19 0.73 14.87
N ALA A 7 -14.38 0.49 14.31
CA ALA A 7 -14.55 -0.51 13.28
C ALA A 7 -13.45 -0.26 12.24
N ASP A 8 -12.80 -1.33 11.77
CA ASP A 8 -11.79 -1.16 10.73
C ASP A 8 -12.51 -0.69 9.46
N ASP A 9 -12.57 0.64 9.27
CA ASP A 9 -13.25 1.31 8.16
C ASP A 9 -12.79 0.77 6.80
N ARG A 10 -11.65 0.06 6.75
CA ARG A 10 -11.15 -0.65 5.59
C ARG A 10 -12.08 -1.71 5.06
N GLU A 11 -12.80 -2.43 5.91
CA GLU A 11 -13.75 -3.45 5.45
C GLU A 11 -14.95 -2.80 4.76
N GLN A 12 -15.39 -1.63 5.23
CA GLN A 12 -16.37 -0.80 4.53
C GLN A 12 -15.80 -0.25 3.22
N LEU A 13 -14.53 0.13 3.19
CA LEU A 13 -13.83 0.55 1.97
C LEU A 13 -13.64 -0.59 0.96
N VAL A 14 -13.52 -1.84 1.42
CA VAL A 14 -13.54 -3.04 0.57
C VAL A 14 -14.95 -3.24 0.01
N ALA A 15 -15.99 -3.15 0.84
CA ALA A 15 -17.37 -3.31 0.40
C ALA A 15 -17.80 -2.25 -0.64
N THR A 16 -17.27 -1.03 -0.52
CA THR A 16 -17.51 0.07 -1.48
C THR A 16 -16.56 0.04 -2.69
N GLY A 17 -15.64 -0.92 -2.76
CA GLY A 17 -14.73 -1.11 -3.90
C GLY A 17 -13.55 -0.13 -3.94
N VAL A 18 -13.30 0.64 -2.89
CA VAL A 18 -12.15 1.56 -2.79
C VAL A 18 -10.87 0.80 -2.50
N LEU A 19 -10.94 -0.20 -1.62
CA LEU A 19 -9.84 -1.10 -1.28
C LEU A 19 -10.12 -2.52 -1.78
N ARG A 20 -9.06 -3.29 -1.90
CA ARG A 20 -9.07 -4.73 -2.14
C ARG A 20 -8.26 -5.41 -1.05
N ARG A 21 -8.71 -6.59 -0.61
CA ARG A 21 -7.88 -7.46 0.22
C ARG A 21 -6.71 -7.98 -0.62
N TYR A 22 -5.52 -7.93 -0.07
CA TYR A 22 -4.32 -8.43 -0.70
C TYR A 22 -4.04 -9.84 -0.21
N GLU A 23 -3.91 -10.77 -1.15
CA GLU A 23 -3.83 -12.21 -0.84
C GLU A 23 -2.41 -12.65 -0.47
N ASP A 24 -1.39 -11.95 -0.97
CA ASP A 24 -0.01 -12.24 -0.61
C ASP A 24 0.30 -11.68 0.78
N ARG A 25 0.48 -12.61 1.74
CA ARG A 25 0.78 -12.31 3.14
C ARG A 25 2.26 -12.47 3.49
N ARG A 26 3.15 -12.50 2.49
CA ARG A 26 4.60 -12.50 2.74
C ARG A 26 5.02 -11.26 3.50
N LEU A 27 5.94 -11.44 4.44
CA LEU A 27 6.48 -10.36 5.25
C LEU A 27 7.53 -9.60 4.43
N HIS A 28 7.39 -8.28 4.34
CA HIS A 28 8.35 -7.44 3.61
C HIS A 28 9.38 -6.84 4.58
N PRO A 29 10.70 -7.05 4.37
CA PRO A 29 11.72 -6.53 5.28
C PRO A 29 11.71 -4.99 5.34
N ALA A 30 11.47 -4.33 4.20
CA ALA A 30 11.35 -2.88 4.10
C ALA A 30 10.13 -2.30 4.86
N LEU A 31 9.08 -3.11 5.05
CA LEU A 31 7.87 -2.73 5.79
C LEU A 31 7.92 -3.22 7.24
N ARG A 32 9.11 -3.20 7.86
CA ARG A 32 9.38 -3.76 9.21
C ARG A 32 8.78 -5.16 9.40
N HIS A 33 9.04 -6.05 8.45
CA HIS A 33 8.58 -7.44 8.45
C HIS A 33 7.05 -7.59 8.60
N SER A 34 6.28 -6.65 8.04
CA SER A 34 4.82 -6.70 8.04
C SER A 34 4.30 -6.96 6.61
N PRO A 35 3.20 -7.72 6.46
CA PRO A 35 2.61 -7.96 5.15
C PRO A 35 1.70 -6.80 4.75
N ILE A 36 1.44 -6.68 3.45
CA ILE A 36 0.41 -5.79 2.92
C ILE A 36 -0.94 -6.50 3.07
N PHE A 37 -1.93 -5.85 3.68
CA PHE A 37 -3.26 -6.44 3.87
C PHE A 37 -4.27 -5.90 2.86
N TYR A 38 -4.12 -4.64 2.49
CA TYR A 38 -5.02 -3.97 1.57
C TYR A 38 -4.26 -3.22 0.48
N VAL A 39 -4.85 -3.18 -0.71
CA VAL A 39 -4.35 -2.38 -1.83
C VAL A 39 -5.51 -1.56 -2.36
N SER A 40 -5.28 -0.28 -2.64
CA SER A 40 -6.32 0.53 -3.29
C SER A 40 -6.68 -0.04 -4.66
N SER A 41 -7.97 -0.06 -4.98
CA SER A 41 -8.44 -0.60 -6.27
C SER A 41 -7.82 0.12 -7.47
N ARG A 42 -7.57 1.42 -7.35
CA ARG A 42 -6.89 2.23 -8.38
C ARG A 42 -5.44 1.79 -8.59
N LEU A 43 -4.67 1.60 -7.53
CA LEU A 43 -3.28 1.11 -7.64
C LEU A 43 -3.26 -0.30 -8.25
N TRP A 44 -4.16 -1.18 -7.81
CA TRP A 44 -4.26 -2.52 -8.37
C TRP A 44 -4.53 -2.50 -9.87
N ALA A 45 -5.50 -1.69 -10.32
CA ALA A 45 -5.85 -1.56 -11.73
C ALA A 45 -4.65 -1.11 -12.59
N GLU A 46 -3.92 -0.09 -12.13
CA GLU A 46 -2.74 0.44 -12.84
C GLU A 46 -1.59 -0.58 -12.92
N LEU A 47 -1.38 -1.36 -11.86
CA LEU A 47 -0.40 -2.46 -11.87
C LEU A 47 -0.82 -3.59 -12.83
N THR A 48 -2.11 -3.96 -12.83
CA THR A 48 -2.63 -5.00 -13.73
C THR A 48 -2.63 -4.58 -15.20
N ALA A 49 -2.79 -3.29 -15.49
CA ALA A 49 -2.80 -2.75 -16.85
C ALA A 49 -1.44 -2.89 -17.57
N LEU A 50 -0.37 -3.20 -16.85
CA LEU A 50 0.95 -3.47 -17.42
C LEU A 50 1.04 -4.85 -18.08
N ALA A 51 0.13 -5.77 -17.77
CA ALA A 51 0.13 -7.09 -18.38
C ALA A 51 -0.51 -7.06 -19.77
N ILE A 52 0.16 -7.69 -20.74
CA ILE A 52 -0.35 -7.87 -22.10
C ILE A 52 -1.46 -8.93 -22.11
N ALA A 53 -1.26 -10.00 -21.34
CA ALA A 53 -2.17 -11.13 -21.26
C ALA A 53 -3.06 -11.00 -19.99
N PRO A 54 -4.40 -10.99 -20.12
CA PRO A 54 -5.32 -10.82 -18.99
C PRO A 54 -5.11 -11.86 -17.87
N GLU A 55 -4.79 -13.10 -18.23
CA GLU A 55 -4.54 -14.19 -17.28
C GLU A 55 -3.27 -13.98 -16.44
N ALA A 56 -2.31 -13.18 -16.93
CA ALA A 56 -1.07 -12.88 -16.22
C ALA A 56 -1.17 -11.63 -15.32
N ALA A 57 -2.24 -10.85 -15.45
CA ALA A 57 -2.35 -9.52 -14.84
C ALA A 57 -2.19 -9.53 -13.32
N ALA A 58 -2.81 -10.50 -12.63
CA ALA A 58 -2.67 -10.64 -11.19
C ALA A 58 -1.22 -10.94 -10.78
N ALA A 59 -0.57 -11.92 -11.43
CA ALA A 59 0.81 -12.29 -11.14
C ALA A 59 1.77 -11.11 -11.37
N THR A 60 1.57 -10.35 -12.45
CA THR A 60 2.30 -9.10 -12.71
C THR A 60 2.09 -8.09 -11.59
N ALA A 61 0.84 -7.85 -11.17
CA ALA A 61 0.54 -6.91 -10.09
C ALA A 61 1.19 -7.32 -8.76
N HIS A 62 1.14 -8.62 -8.40
CA HIS A 62 1.80 -9.15 -7.21
C HIS A 62 3.32 -8.94 -7.25
N ALA A 63 3.97 -9.30 -8.36
CA ALA A 63 5.41 -9.16 -8.52
C ALA A 63 5.88 -7.70 -8.45
N LEU A 64 5.13 -6.80 -9.09
CA LEU A 64 5.43 -5.38 -9.06
C LEU A 64 5.18 -4.78 -7.68
N LEU A 65 4.10 -5.15 -7.00
CA LEU A 65 3.83 -4.63 -5.66
C LEU A 65 4.89 -5.09 -4.66
N ALA A 66 5.37 -6.34 -4.75
CA ALA A 66 6.49 -6.81 -3.95
C ALA A 66 7.78 -6.01 -4.23
N THR A 67 8.08 -5.74 -5.50
CA THR A 67 9.24 -4.91 -5.89
C THR A 67 9.13 -3.48 -5.34
N ILE A 68 7.95 -2.88 -5.43
CA ILE A 68 7.66 -1.54 -4.91
C ILE A 68 7.81 -1.52 -3.38
N ALA A 69 7.29 -2.54 -2.69
CA ALA A 69 7.42 -2.68 -1.24
C ALA A 69 8.87 -2.79 -0.79
N ASP A 70 9.72 -3.53 -1.53
CA ASP A 70 11.14 -3.66 -1.22
C ASP A 70 11.92 -2.33 -1.40
N GLN A 71 11.39 -1.39 -2.18
CA GLN A 71 11.96 -0.05 -2.38
C GLN A 71 11.39 1.00 -1.42
N ALA A 72 10.48 0.60 -0.51
CA ALA A 72 9.87 1.51 0.44
C ALA A 72 10.86 1.93 1.53
N VAL A 73 10.82 3.20 1.89
CA VAL A 73 11.59 3.80 2.99
C VAL A 73 10.65 4.39 4.02
N ASP A 74 11.01 4.30 5.29
CA ASP A 74 10.26 4.92 6.38
C ASP A 74 10.29 6.45 6.19
N ALA A 75 9.10 7.03 5.99
CA ALA A 75 8.96 8.44 5.67
C ALA A 75 9.40 9.34 6.83
N ALA A 76 9.32 8.84 8.08
CA ALA A 76 9.74 9.56 9.27
C ALA A 76 11.27 9.68 9.38
N LEU A 77 12.03 8.86 8.65
CA LEU A 77 13.49 8.95 8.62
C LEU A 77 14.00 10.00 7.61
N ALA A 78 13.12 10.59 6.79
CA ALA A 78 13.51 11.65 5.88
C ALA A 78 13.73 12.98 6.66
N PRO A 79 14.80 13.73 6.38
CA PRO A 79 15.04 15.03 7.02
C PRO A 79 13.86 15.99 6.84
N GLY A 80 13.40 16.62 7.93
CA GLY A 80 12.28 17.57 7.90
C GLY A 80 10.89 16.95 8.07
N ASN A 81 10.79 15.63 8.29
CA ASN A 81 9.52 14.93 8.56
C ASN A 81 9.30 14.58 10.05
N GLU A 82 10.04 15.20 10.96
CA GLU A 82 10.02 14.87 12.39
C GLU A 82 8.65 15.09 13.06
N GLY A 83 7.80 15.95 12.48
CA GLY A 83 6.44 16.24 12.95
C GLY A 83 5.33 15.60 12.13
N ALA A 84 5.63 14.69 11.19
CA ALA A 84 4.61 14.10 10.31
C ALA A 84 3.60 13.28 11.14
N PRO A 85 2.29 13.58 11.07
CA PRO A 85 1.27 12.89 11.85
C PRO A 85 0.98 11.54 11.20
N ARG A 86 1.76 10.49 11.48
CA ARG A 86 1.61 9.24 10.73
C ARG A 86 1.83 8.00 11.59
N ASP A 87 0.74 7.28 11.78
CA ASP A 87 0.77 5.83 11.94
C ASP A 87 1.69 5.23 10.86
N ASP A 88 2.59 4.30 11.22
CA ASP A 88 3.85 4.01 10.49
C ASP A 88 3.73 4.07 8.94
N LEU A 89 4.14 5.19 8.34
CA LEU A 89 4.08 5.42 6.90
C LEU A 89 5.44 5.15 6.23
N TYR A 90 5.41 4.35 5.16
CA TYR A 90 6.52 4.13 4.24
C TYR A 90 6.19 4.69 2.86
N VAL A 91 7.18 5.23 2.18
CA VAL A 91 7.06 5.79 0.83
C VAL A 91 8.08 5.14 -0.09
N THR A 92 7.70 4.92 -1.34
CA THR A 92 8.65 4.40 -2.34
C THR A 92 9.31 5.52 -3.10
N HIS A 93 10.41 5.17 -3.76
CA HIS A 93 10.86 5.95 -4.90
C HIS A 93 9.80 5.92 -6.01
N PRO A 94 9.72 6.94 -6.88
CA PRO A 94 8.77 6.91 -7.96
C PRO A 94 9.07 5.77 -8.93
N ALA A 95 8.10 4.87 -9.11
CA ALA A 95 8.16 3.72 -10.01
C ALA A 95 7.37 4.00 -11.30
N HIS A 96 7.74 3.35 -12.40
CA HIS A 96 6.96 3.37 -13.62
C HIS A 96 5.77 2.42 -13.47
N ILE A 97 4.56 2.99 -13.43
CA ILE A 97 3.29 2.27 -13.34
C ILE A 97 2.44 2.72 -14.51
N GLY A 98 2.21 1.80 -15.45
CA GLY A 98 1.70 2.17 -16.77
C GLY A 98 2.64 3.16 -17.47
N PRO A 99 2.08 4.14 -18.21
CA PRO A 99 2.87 5.18 -18.87
C PRO A 99 3.34 6.30 -17.91
N TYR A 100 3.04 6.20 -16.61
CA TYR A 100 3.29 7.27 -15.65
C TYR A 100 4.38 6.88 -14.64
N ARG A 101 5.11 7.88 -14.13
CA ARG A 101 6.01 7.71 -13.00
C ARG A 101 5.31 8.20 -11.72
N ARG A 102 5.05 7.31 -10.76
CA ARG A 102 4.25 7.61 -9.56
C ARG A 102 4.90 7.07 -8.28
N VAL A 103 4.66 7.76 -7.17
CA VAL A 103 5.04 7.32 -5.81
C VAL A 103 3.91 6.48 -5.23
N VAL A 104 4.25 5.43 -4.47
CA VAL A 104 3.31 4.63 -3.70
C VAL A 104 3.54 4.83 -2.21
N TRP A 105 2.46 4.93 -1.44
CA TRP A 105 2.46 5.01 0.00
C TRP A 105 2.00 3.68 0.61
N PHE A 106 2.72 3.23 1.63
CA PHE A 106 2.32 2.11 2.49
C PHE A 106 2.03 2.65 3.88
N GLN A 107 0.77 2.66 4.28
CA GLN A 107 0.36 3.19 5.58
C GLN A 107 -0.03 2.04 6.51
N ARG A 108 0.57 2.02 7.69
CA ARG A 108 0.18 1.15 8.81
C ARG A 108 -0.82 1.87 9.70
N THR A 109 -1.74 1.17 10.36
CA THR A 109 -2.70 1.75 11.34
C THR A 109 -2.17 1.90 12.76
N GLY A 110 -0.84 1.91 12.92
CA GLY A 110 -0.14 1.97 14.21
C GLY A 110 0.91 0.86 14.32
N PRO A 111 1.67 0.76 15.42
CA PRO A 111 2.91 -0.02 15.51
C PRO A 111 2.83 -1.48 15.04
N ARG A 112 1.65 -2.11 15.14
CA ARG A 112 1.36 -3.49 14.72
C ARG A 112 0.10 -3.62 13.84
N GLY A 113 -0.32 -2.51 13.27
CA GLY A 113 -1.52 -2.39 12.47
C GLY A 113 -1.40 -3.02 11.09
N LEU A 114 -2.52 -3.02 10.37
CA LEU A 114 -2.60 -3.51 9.00
C LEU A 114 -1.96 -2.49 8.04
N ILE A 115 -1.27 -2.98 7.01
CA ILE A 115 -0.67 -2.14 5.97
C ILE A 115 -1.61 -2.03 4.78
N THR A 116 -1.80 -0.79 4.31
CA THR A 116 -2.51 -0.46 3.07
C THR A 116 -1.56 0.17 2.07
N ALA A 117 -1.51 -0.37 0.85
CA ALA A 117 -0.78 0.22 -0.28
C ALA A 117 -1.71 1.10 -1.13
N THR A 118 -1.34 2.36 -1.35
CA THR A 118 -2.16 3.33 -2.09
C THR A 118 -1.29 4.35 -2.82
N PHE A 119 -1.87 5.05 -3.79
CA PHE A 119 -1.27 6.31 -4.24
C PHE A 119 -1.40 7.37 -3.13
N PRO A 120 -0.47 8.35 -3.07
CA PRO A 120 -0.68 9.55 -2.26
C PRO A 120 -1.99 10.24 -2.68
N PRO A 121 -2.67 10.94 -1.76
CA PRO A 121 -3.85 11.72 -2.12
C PRO A 121 -3.47 12.78 -3.16
N ASP A 122 -4.35 12.97 -4.15
CA ASP A 122 -4.22 14.03 -5.15
C ASP A 122 -4.27 15.38 -4.41
N ARG A 123 -3.28 16.25 -4.67
CA ARG A 123 -3.11 17.56 -4.01
C ARG A 123 -4.15 18.58 -4.46
#